data_AF-A0A401IKI4-F1
#
_entry.id   AF-A0A401IKI4-F1
#
_cell.length_a   1.000
_cell.length_b   1.000
_cell.length_c   1.000
_cell.angle_alpha   90.00
_cell.angle_beta   90.00
_cell.angle_gamma   90.00
#
_symmetry.space_group_name_H-M   'P 1'
#
loop_
_entity.id
_entity.type
_entity.pdbx_description
1 polymer ?
#
loop_
_entity_poly.entity_id
_entity_poly.type
_entity_poly.pdbx_seq_one_letter_code
_entity_poly.pdbx_strand_id
1 'polypeptide(L)'
;MKLADLSLEVINDLCNDDNWRLDIDPGFDSKHEFWMCWRHFVSLPKEPSTYYERTEDDLADFLTFDNFSILLPVPRTHHNAIRLIRLIPSIDQQTLTLLIHDSFYEDWFNDQFSARYGFLAIADRYQKFGYDFYLASYYHFSYLINKDYEAAQLIMTKKLNDQSKNTINY
;
A
#
# COMPACT_ATOMS: atom_id res chain seq x y z
N MET A 1 -11.82 8.80 5.09
CA MET A 1 -10.99 10.02 5.00
C MET A 1 -10.40 10.09 3.60
N LYS A 2 -10.13 11.26 3.04
CA LYS A 2 -9.33 11.40 1.81
C LYS A 2 -8.09 12.23 2.07
N LEU A 3 -7.03 12.03 1.28
CA LEU A 3 -5.83 12.85 1.35
C LEU A 3 -6.16 14.34 1.18
N ALA A 4 -7.05 14.67 0.24
CA ALA A 4 -7.48 16.03 -0.04
C ALA A 4 -8.23 16.69 1.14
N ASP A 5 -8.69 15.92 2.13
CA ASP A 5 -9.35 16.44 3.32
C ASP A 5 -8.34 16.81 4.43
N LEU A 6 -7.05 16.47 4.28
CA LEU A 6 -6.03 16.78 5.27
C LEU A 6 -5.66 18.26 5.24
N SER A 7 -5.49 18.85 6.42
CA SER A 7 -4.95 20.20 6.57
C SER A 7 -3.50 20.31 6.09
N LEU A 8 -3.09 21.53 5.70
CA LEU A 8 -1.70 21.81 5.34
C LEU A 8 -0.72 21.52 6.49
N GLU A 9 -1.16 21.67 7.74
CA GLU A 9 -0.36 21.36 8.94
C GLU A 9 -0.01 19.87 9.01
N VAL A 10 -0.99 18.99 8.74
CA VAL A 10 -0.78 17.55 8.65
C VAL A 10 0.14 17.21 7.48
N ILE A 11 -0.09 17.77 6.29
CA ILE A 11 0.76 17.51 5.11
C ILE A 11 2.21 17.92 5.38
N ASN A 12 2.43 19.07 6.01
CA ASN A 12 3.78 19.53 6.37
C ASN A 12 4.45 18.63 7.42
N ASP A 13 3.72 18.16 8.43
CA ASP A 13 4.25 17.23 9.44
C ASP A 13 4.59 15.87 8.83
N LEU A 14 3.75 15.33 7.95
CA LEU A 14 4.06 14.10 7.22
C LEU A 14 5.32 14.26 6.35
N CYS A 15 5.48 15.42 5.72
CA CYS A 15 6.65 15.73 4.88
C CYS A 15 7.90 16.17 5.67
N ASN A 16 7.88 16.09 7.00
CA ASN A 16 9.05 16.40 7.82
C ASN A 16 10.09 15.27 7.69
N ASP A 17 11.35 15.66 7.54
CA ASP A 17 12.49 14.78 7.35
C ASP A 17 12.84 13.95 8.60
N ASP A 18 12.17 14.16 9.74
CA ASP A 18 12.35 13.31 10.91
C ASP A 18 11.40 12.07 10.91
N ASN A 19 10.41 12.01 10.02
CA ASN A 19 9.39 10.94 9.96
C ASN A 19 9.73 9.90 8.88
N TRP A 20 10.77 9.08 9.08
CA TRP A 20 11.30 8.19 8.04
C TRP A 20 11.24 6.69 8.35
N ARG A 21 10.47 5.95 7.52
CA ARG A 21 10.86 4.65 6.92
C ARG A 21 9.77 4.17 5.97
N LEU A 22 10.08 4.07 4.68
CA LEU A 22 9.24 3.41 3.69
C LEU A 22 10.15 2.49 2.89
N ASP A 23 9.98 1.18 2.99
CA ASP A 23 10.87 0.19 2.37
C ASP A 23 10.16 -0.46 1.17
N ILE A 24 10.22 0.22 0.02
CA ILE A 24 9.51 -0.21 -1.18
C ILE A 24 10.53 -0.81 -2.14
N ASP A 25 10.51 -2.14 -2.35
CA ASP A 25 11.15 -2.72 -3.54
C ASP A 25 10.32 -3.86 -4.19
N PRO A 26 9.80 -3.66 -5.42
CA PRO A 26 9.19 -4.69 -6.25
C PRO A 26 10.20 -5.48 -7.12
N GLY A 27 11.52 -5.26 -7.01
CA GLY A 27 12.56 -5.89 -7.84
C GLY A 27 13.15 -7.19 -7.28
N PHE A 28 13.35 -8.17 -8.16
CA PHE A 28 13.97 -9.48 -7.88
C PHE A 28 15.28 -9.37 -7.05
N ASP A 29 15.29 -10.05 -5.91
CA ASP A 29 16.47 -10.58 -5.21
C ASP A 29 17.65 -9.61 -5.00
N SER A 30 17.48 -8.53 -4.20
CA SER A 30 18.57 -7.95 -3.37
C SER A 30 18.15 -6.70 -2.58
N LYS A 31 18.39 -6.72 -1.26
CA LYS A 31 18.91 -5.66 -0.35
C LYS A 31 18.94 -4.15 -0.77
N HIS A 32 17.96 -3.61 -1.47
CA HIS A 32 17.94 -2.17 -1.77
C HIS A 32 17.02 -1.44 -0.78
N GLU A 33 17.64 -0.73 0.17
CA GLU A 33 16.93 0.19 1.07
C GLU A 33 16.68 1.50 0.32
N PHE A 34 15.44 1.74 -0.15
CA PHE A 34 15.06 3.04 -0.70
C PHE A 34 14.54 3.95 0.40
N TRP A 35 15.25 5.04 0.65
CA TRP A 35 14.86 6.04 1.64
C TRP A 35 13.93 7.05 0.95
N MET A 36 12.62 6.97 1.21
CA MET A 36 11.62 7.86 0.62
C MET A 36 10.87 8.68 1.67
N CYS A 37 10.82 9.99 1.44
CA CYS A 37 10.00 10.93 2.22
C CYS A 37 8.52 10.86 1.79
N TRP A 38 7.59 11.01 2.73
CA TRP A 38 6.14 11.06 2.45
C TRP A 38 5.74 12.13 1.44
N ARG A 39 6.54 13.20 1.28
CA ARG A 39 6.36 14.23 0.25
C ARG A 39 6.17 13.65 -1.15
N HIS A 40 6.84 12.53 -1.46
CA HIS A 40 6.70 11.86 -2.74
C HIS A 40 5.31 11.24 -2.95
N PHE A 41 4.58 10.94 -1.87
CA PHE A 41 3.27 10.27 -1.93
C PHE A 41 2.12 11.23 -1.67
N VAL A 42 2.32 12.32 -0.92
CA VAL A 42 1.23 13.21 -0.50
C VAL A 42 1.21 14.56 -1.22
N SER A 43 2.19 14.85 -2.07
CA SER A 43 2.26 16.12 -2.80
C SER A 43 2.82 15.96 -4.20
N LEU A 44 2.28 16.73 -5.15
CA LEU A 44 2.86 16.85 -6.48
C LEU A 44 4.16 17.65 -6.43
N PRO A 45 5.16 17.29 -7.25
CA PRO A 45 6.38 18.08 -7.33
C PRO A 45 6.07 19.47 -7.89
N LYS A 46 6.73 20.50 -7.33
CA LYS A 46 6.57 21.89 -7.79
C LYS A 46 7.05 22.07 -9.24
N GLU A 47 8.07 21.31 -9.61
CA GLU A 47 8.62 21.27 -10.97
C GLU A 47 8.28 19.91 -11.58
N PRO A 48 7.53 19.87 -12.69
CA PRO A 48 7.21 18.60 -13.36
C PRO A 48 8.50 17.97 -13.92
N SER A 49 8.58 16.65 -13.82
CA SER A 49 9.66 15.87 -14.43
C SER A 49 9.58 15.96 -15.96
N THR A 50 10.72 16.09 -16.63
CA THR A 50 10.79 16.04 -18.11
C THR A 50 10.55 14.64 -18.66
N TYR A 51 10.56 13.61 -17.81
CA TYR A 51 10.46 12.20 -18.21
C TYR A 51 9.07 11.61 -17.99
N TYR A 52 8.30 12.14 -17.05
CA TYR A 52 6.97 11.64 -16.72
C TYR A 52 6.14 12.74 -16.05
N GLU A 53 4.86 12.81 -16.42
CA GLU A 53 3.90 13.68 -15.76
C GLU A 53 3.35 12.96 -14.52
N ARG A 54 3.30 13.65 -13.38
CA ARG A 54 2.61 13.17 -12.18
C ARG A 54 1.31 13.92 -12.00
N THR A 55 0.27 13.16 -11.75
CA THR A 55 -1.10 13.62 -11.52
C THR A 55 -1.55 13.31 -10.10
N GLU A 56 -2.68 13.86 -9.70
CA GLU A 56 -3.30 13.55 -8.41
C GLU A 56 -3.57 12.05 -8.21
N ASP A 57 -3.75 11.27 -9.27
CA ASP A 57 -3.93 9.82 -9.19
C ASP A 57 -2.65 9.07 -8.80
N ASP A 58 -1.49 9.72 -8.95
CA ASP A 58 -0.17 9.21 -8.54
C ASP A 58 0.14 9.52 -7.07
N LEU A 59 -0.77 10.17 -6.36
CA LEU A 59 -0.67 10.40 -4.91
C LEU A 59 -1.27 9.23 -4.13
N ALA A 60 -0.80 9.05 -2.90
CA ALA A 60 -1.40 8.17 -1.92
C ALA A 60 -2.77 8.67 -1.48
N ASP A 61 -3.61 7.73 -1.04
CA ASP A 61 -4.87 8.07 -0.40
C ASP A 61 -5.23 7.01 0.63
N PHE A 62 -6.27 7.27 1.42
CA PHE A 62 -6.68 6.37 2.48
C PHE A 62 -7.40 5.13 1.94
N LEU A 63 -6.98 3.98 2.43
CA LEU A 63 -7.73 2.74 2.39
C LEU A 63 -8.39 2.51 3.75
N THR A 64 -9.57 1.88 3.73
CA THR A 64 -10.27 1.51 4.96
C THR A 64 -10.36 0.00 5.06
N PHE A 65 -9.77 -0.56 6.11
CA PHE A 65 -9.82 -1.99 6.42
C PHE A 65 -10.36 -2.17 7.84
N ASP A 66 -11.41 -2.97 8.02
CA ASP A 66 -12.02 -3.24 9.33
C ASP A 66 -12.29 -1.96 10.17
N ASN A 67 -12.70 -0.88 9.51
CA ASN A 67 -12.93 0.47 10.05
C ASN A 67 -11.67 1.28 10.43
N PHE A 68 -10.47 0.78 10.18
CA PHE A 68 -9.22 1.53 10.30
C PHE A 68 -8.96 2.31 9.01
N SER A 69 -8.83 3.64 9.11
CA SER A 69 -8.35 4.48 8.00
C SER A 69 -6.83 4.45 7.97
N ILE A 70 -6.26 3.95 6.88
CA ILE A 70 -4.82 3.70 6.74
C ILE A 70 -4.31 4.42 5.49
N LEU A 71 -3.27 5.22 5.64
CA LEU A 71 -2.55 5.84 4.54
C LEU A 71 -1.36 4.95 4.17
N LEU A 72 -1.46 4.25 3.04
CA LEU A 72 -0.37 3.47 2.47
C LEU A 72 0.45 4.34 1.49
N PRO A 73 1.77 4.13 1.37
CA PRO A 73 2.65 4.86 0.47
C PRO A 73 2.56 4.30 -0.97
N VAL A 74 1.33 4.16 -1.48
CA VAL A 74 1.06 3.65 -2.82
C VAL A 74 0.09 4.59 -3.53
N PRO A 75 0.20 4.79 -4.85
CA PRO A 75 -0.75 5.59 -5.62
C PRO A 75 -2.20 5.08 -5.54
N ARG A 76 -3.18 5.97 -5.72
CA ARG A 76 -4.62 5.62 -5.82
C ARG A 76 -4.88 4.54 -6.88
N THR A 77 -4.11 4.55 -7.97
CA THR A 77 -4.21 3.56 -9.05
C THR A 77 -3.95 2.12 -8.58
N HIS A 78 -3.17 1.92 -7.50
CA HIS A 78 -2.91 0.60 -6.91
C HIS A 78 -4.08 0.07 -6.09
N HIS A 79 -4.95 0.94 -5.55
CA HIS A 79 -5.92 0.59 -4.52
C HIS A 79 -6.85 -0.56 -4.92
N ASN A 80 -7.26 -0.60 -6.19
CA ASN A 80 -8.15 -1.64 -6.70
C ASN A 80 -7.49 -3.02 -6.76
N ALA A 81 -6.16 -3.09 -6.77
CA ALA A 81 -5.39 -4.33 -6.79
C ALA A 81 -4.97 -4.83 -5.40
N ILE A 82 -5.21 -4.02 -4.36
CA ILE A 82 -4.84 -4.31 -2.97
C ILE A 82 -5.95 -5.10 -2.28
N ARG A 83 -5.59 -6.19 -1.62
CA ARG A 83 -6.49 -7.04 -0.84
C ARG A 83 -5.88 -7.34 0.52
N LEU A 84 -6.70 -7.22 1.56
CA LEU A 84 -6.28 -7.59 2.91
C LEU A 84 -6.28 -9.11 3.06
N ILE A 85 -5.17 -9.66 3.55
CA ILE A 85 -5.07 -11.04 4.02
C ILE A 85 -5.41 -11.09 5.51
N ARG A 86 -4.79 -10.22 6.31
CA ARG A 86 -5.00 -10.16 7.76
C ARG A 86 -4.62 -8.79 8.31
N LEU A 87 -5.36 -8.33 9.30
CA LEU A 87 -5.08 -7.12 10.07
C LEU A 87 -4.96 -7.49 11.55
N ILE A 88 -3.89 -7.05 12.20
CA ILE A 88 -3.58 -7.36 13.60
C ILE A 88 -3.31 -6.04 14.33
N PRO A 89 -4.25 -5.54 15.14
CA PRO A 89 -3.99 -4.39 15.99
C PRO A 89 -3.08 -4.77 17.17
N SER A 90 -2.19 -3.86 17.56
CA SER A 90 -1.51 -3.94 18.86
C SER A 90 -2.51 -3.81 20.00
N ILE A 91 -2.12 -4.25 21.21
CA ILE A 91 -3.00 -4.22 22.40
C ILE A 91 -3.45 -2.78 22.73
N ASP A 92 -2.57 -1.81 22.56
CA ASP A 92 -2.83 -0.38 22.79
C ASP A 92 -3.43 0.34 21.57
N GLN A 93 -3.63 -0.38 20.46
CA GLN A 93 -4.10 0.14 19.18
C GLN A 93 -3.27 1.33 18.66
N GLN A 94 -1.98 1.39 19.02
CA GLN A 94 -1.06 2.38 18.47
C GLN A 94 -0.39 1.92 17.18
N THR A 95 -0.38 0.62 16.92
CA THR A 95 0.20 0.04 15.71
C THR A 95 -0.73 -1.01 15.11
N LEU A 96 -0.82 -1.05 13.79
CA LEU A 96 -1.45 -2.13 13.04
C LEU A 96 -0.39 -2.88 12.25
N THR A 97 -0.46 -4.21 12.27
CA THR A 97 0.27 -5.07 11.35
C THR A 97 -0.70 -5.58 10.30
N LEU A 98 -0.43 -5.28 9.04
CA LEU A 98 -1.22 -5.69 7.90
C LEU A 98 -0.46 -6.68 7.03
N LEU A 99 -1.10 -7.79 6.73
CA LEU A 99 -0.68 -8.70 5.68
C LEU A 99 -1.59 -8.44 4.48
N ILE A 100 -0.99 -8.08 3.36
CA ILE A 100 -1.67 -7.56 2.18
C ILE A 100 -1.21 -8.37 0.97
N HIS A 101 -2.13 -8.56 0.04
CA HIS A 101 -1.81 -9.00 -1.31
C HIS A 101 -2.06 -7.83 -2.26
N ASP A 102 -0.99 -7.30 -2.86
CA ASP A 102 -1.06 -6.26 -3.87
C ASP A 102 -0.63 -6.84 -5.21
N SER A 103 -1.53 -6.74 -6.19
CA SER A 103 -1.35 -7.38 -7.49
C SER A 103 -1.40 -6.39 -8.64
N PHE A 104 -1.06 -5.13 -8.38
CA PHE A 104 -1.11 -4.02 -9.33
C PHE A 104 -0.33 -4.30 -10.61
N TYR A 105 0.89 -4.84 -10.49
CA TYR A 105 1.68 -5.29 -11.65
C TYR A 105 1.18 -6.66 -12.13
N GLU A 106 0.01 -6.68 -12.78
CA GLU A 106 -0.73 -7.90 -13.07
C GLU A 106 0.07 -8.98 -13.79
N ASP A 107 0.98 -8.58 -14.69
CA ASP A 107 1.83 -9.49 -15.46
C ASP A 107 2.70 -10.41 -14.58
N TRP A 108 3.00 -10.00 -13.34
CA TRP A 108 3.77 -10.79 -12.38
C TRP A 108 2.91 -11.76 -11.56
N PHE A 109 1.59 -11.57 -11.60
CA PHE A 109 0.59 -12.29 -10.82
C PHE A 109 -0.36 -13.07 -11.74
N ASN A 110 0.21 -13.84 -12.65
CA ASN A 110 -0.50 -14.57 -13.71
C ASN A 110 -0.76 -16.06 -13.39
N ASP A 111 -0.30 -16.55 -12.24
CA ASP A 111 -0.55 -17.91 -11.78
C ASP A 111 -0.76 -17.98 -10.26
N GLN A 112 -1.19 -19.14 -9.78
CA GLN A 112 -1.43 -19.37 -8.34
C GLN A 112 -0.13 -19.38 -7.52
N PHE A 113 1.01 -19.69 -8.14
CA PHE A 113 2.30 -19.72 -7.47
C PHE A 113 2.75 -18.31 -7.06
N SER A 114 2.39 -17.28 -7.82
CA SER A 114 2.62 -15.87 -7.48
C SER A 114 1.92 -15.42 -6.19
N ALA A 115 0.94 -16.16 -5.66
CA ALA A 115 0.29 -15.87 -4.37
C ALA A 115 1.24 -15.90 -3.16
N ARG A 116 2.47 -16.45 -3.32
CA ARG A 116 3.50 -16.44 -2.28
C ARG A 116 4.05 -15.03 -2.00
N TYR A 117 3.96 -14.14 -2.99
CA TYR A 117 4.40 -12.77 -2.88
C TYR A 117 3.32 -11.98 -2.14
N GLY A 118 3.69 -11.42 -1.00
CA GLY A 118 2.82 -10.63 -0.16
C GLY A 118 3.48 -9.30 0.22
N PHE A 119 2.68 -8.44 0.81
CA PHE A 119 3.11 -7.13 1.28
C PHE A 119 2.78 -7.01 2.76
N LEU A 120 3.79 -6.73 3.57
CA LEU A 120 3.61 -6.42 4.97
C LEU A 120 3.49 -4.91 5.10
N ALA A 121 2.53 -4.42 5.87
CA ALA A 121 2.52 -3.03 6.28
C ALA A 121 2.51 -2.94 7.81
N ILE A 122 3.34 -2.06 8.37
CA ILE A 122 3.30 -1.69 9.77
C ILE A 122 2.83 -0.25 9.81
N ALA A 123 1.70 0.00 10.44
CA ALA A 123 1.07 1.31 10.44
C ALA A 123 0.94 1.87 11.85
N ASP A 124 1.57 3.00 12.11
CA ASP A 124 1.51 3.67 13.40
C ASP A 124 0.38 4.69 13.41
N ARG A 125 -0.29 4.81 14.55
CA ARG A 125 -1.42 5.70 14.71
C ARG A 125 -0.95 7.15 14.74
N TYR A 126 -1.51 7.95 13.86
CA TYR A 126 -1.34 9.38 13.77
C TYR A 126 -2.47 10.08 14.52
N GLN A 127 -2.15 10.79 15.61
CA GLN A 127 -3.11 11.53 16.44
C GLN A 127 -2.70 12.99 16.68
N LYS A 128 -2.27 13.69 15.62
CA LYS A 128 -1.88 15.10 15.68
C LYS A 128 -2.88 15.98 14.92
N PHE A 129 -2.92 17.27 15.26
CA PHE A 129 -3.74 18.29 14.60
C PHE A 129 -5.24 17.94 14.47
N GLY A 130 -5.76 17.11 15.39
CA GLY A 130 -7.16 16.68 15.38
C GLY A 130 -7.52 15.56 14.39
N TYR A 131 -6.54 14.96 13.72
CA TYR A 131 -6.73 13.81 12.84
C TYR A 131 -6.41 12.51 13.56
N ASP A 132 -7.10 11.43 13.20
CA ASP A 132 -6.90 10.08 13.72
C ASP A 132 -6.94 9.07 12.57
N PHE A 133 -5.77 8.53 12.22
CA PHE A 133 -5.60 7.54 11.16
C PHE A 133 -4.31 6.73 11.41
N TYR A 134 -4.01 5.76 10.55
CA TYR A 134 -2.77 4.99 10.62
C TYR A 134 -1.87 5.28 9.43
N LEU A 135 -0.61 5.58 9.69
CA LEU A 135 0.41 5.89 8.68
C LEU A 135 1.31 4.68 8.50
N ALA A 136 1.34 4.12 7.29
CA ALA A 136 1.96 2.82 7.06
C ALA A 136 3.35 2.89 6.43
N SER A 137 4.29 2.14 6.99
CA SER A 137 5.45 1.61 6.28
C SER A 137 5.02 0.35 5.52
N TYR A 138 5.34 0.27 4.23
CA TYR A 138 4.92 -0.80 3.32
C TYR A 138 6.15 -1.55 2.83
N TYR A 139 6.09 -2.88 2.87
CA TYR A 139 7.21 -3.79 2.65
C TYR A 139 6.80 -4.91 1.70
N HIS A 140 7.66 -5.29 0.76
CA HIS A 140 7.40 -6.38 -0.17
C HIS A 140 8.30 -7.59 0.13
N PHE A 141 7.70 -8.74 0.46
CA PHE A 141 8.44 -9.95 0.81
C PHE A 141 7.65 -11.24 0.50
N SER A 142 8.35 -12.36 0.36
CA SER A 142 7.72 -13.69 0.38
C SER A 142 7.77 -14.25 1.80
N TYR A 143 6.71 -14.02 2.60
CA TYR A 143 6.69 -14.36 4.04
C TYR A 143 5.42 -15.10 4.49
N LEU A 144 4.45 -15.31 3.60
CA LEU A 144 3.17 -15.91 3.94
C LEU A 144 3.32 -17.40 4.21
N ILE A 145 2.75 -17.87 5.32
CA ILE A 145 2.77 -19.28 5.73
C ILE A 145 1.38 -19.73 6.16
N ASN A 146 1.12 -21.04 6.05
CA ASN A 146 -0.12 -21.67 6.52
C ASN A 146 -1.39 -20.94 6.00
N LYS A 147 -2.31 -20.60 6.91
CA LYS A 147 -3.59 -19.94 6.61
C LYS A 147 -3.45 -18.62 5.85
N ASP A 148 -2.38 -17.87 6.09
CA ASP A 148 -2.15 -16.60 5.38
C ASP A 148 -1.82 -16.85 3.90
N TYR A 149 -1.06 -17.92 3.62
CA TYR A 149 -0.76 -18.34 2.26
C TYR A 149 -2.01 -18.92 1.57
N GLU A 150 -2.81 -19.74 2.28
CA GLU A 150 -4.08 -20.25 1.75
C GLU A 150 -5.04 -19.11 1.38
N ALA A 151 -5.14 -18.08 2.22
CA ALA A 151 -5.95 -16.89 1.94
C ALA A 151 -5.44 -16.14 0.70
N ALA A 152 -4.12 -15.95 0.55
CA ALA A 152 -3.53 -15.35 -0.64
C ALA A 152 -3.80 -16.17 -1.91
N GLN A 153 -3.73 -17.49 -1.83
CA GLN A 153 -4.07 -18.38 -2.95
C GLN A 153 -5.53 -18.21 -3.37
N LEU A 154 -6.47 -18.13 -2.43
CA LEU A 154 -7.88 -17.89 -2.74
C LEU A 154 -8.11 -16.54 -3.41
N ILE A 155 -7.45 -15.48 -2.93
CA ILE A 155 -7.47 -14.15 -3.55
C ILE A 155 -6.96 -14.24 -4.99
N MET A 156 -5.84 -14.91 -5.22
CA MET A 156 -5.25 -15.09 -6.55
C MET A 156 -6.16 -15.87 -7.48
N THR A 157 -6.68 -17.01 -7.05
CA THR A 157 -7.59 -17.83 -7.86
C THR A 157 -8.82 -17.04 -8.27
N LYS A 158 -9.38 -16.21 -7.38
CA LYS A 158 -10.50 -15.34 -7.72
C LYS A 158 -10.12 -14.34 -8.82
N LYS A 159 -8.96 -13.67 -8.68
CA LYS A 159 -8.43 -12.73 -9.70
C LYS A 159 -8.31 -13.40 -11.07
N LEU A 160 -7.65 -14.55 -11.15
CA LEU A 160 -7.42 -15.27 -12.42
C LEU A 160 -8.73 -15.71 -13.07
N ASN A 161 -9.72 -16.10 -12.27
CA ASN A 161 -11.05 -16.45 -12.76
C ASN A 161 -11.81 -15.22 -13.30
N ASP A 162 -11.67 -14.05 -12.68
CA ASP A 162 -12.31 -12.82 -13.14
C ASP A 162 -11.66 -12.31 -14.43
N GLN A 163 -10.33 -12.43 -14.58
CA GLN A 163 -9.62 -12.13 -15.81
C GLN A 163 -10.03 -13.03 -16.97
N SER A 164 -10.11 -14.35 -16.76
CA SER A 164 -10.49 -15.31 -17.83
C SER A 164 -11.92 -15.10 -18.35
N LYS A 165 -12.85 -14.69 -17.49
CA LYS A 165 -14.22 -14.33 -17.91
C LYS A 165 -14.26 -13.09 -18.80
N ASN A 166 -13.38 -12.12 -18.56
CA ASN A 166 -13.31 -10.91 -19.38
C ASN A 166 -12.69 -11.18 -20.76
N THR A 167 -11.89 -12.24 -20.91
CA THR A 167 -11.27 -12.61 -22.20
C THR A 167 -12.23 -13.35 -23.15
N ILE A 168 -13.31 -13.95 -22.63
CA ILE A 168 -14.25 -14.77 -23.44
C ILE A 168 -15.37 -13.92 -24.09
N ASN A 169 -15.47 -12.62 -23.77
CA ASN A 169 -16.51 -11.72 -24.28
C ASN A 169 -16.07 -10.88 -25.49
N TYR A 170 -15.41 -11.50 -26.48
CA TYR A 170 -15.15 -10.90 -27.80
C TYR A 170 -15.40 -11.90 -28.92
#